data_AF-A0A382EHK9-F1
#
_entry.id   AF-A0A382EHK9-F1
#
_cell.length_a   1.000
_cell.length_b   1.000
_cell.length_c   1.000
_cell.angle_alpha   90.00
_cell.angle_beta   90.00
_cell.angle_gamma   90.00
#
_symmetry.space_group_name_H-M   'P 1'
#
loop_
_entity.id
_entity.type
_entity.pdbx_description
1 polymer ?
#
loop_
_entity_poly.entity_id
_entity_poly.type
_entity_poly.pdbx_seq_one_letter_code
_entity_poly.pdbx_strand_id
1 'polypeptide(L)'
;MPNIYPLLIKKSKDIKIIISPRGALSKDALSISRYKKYIFKRFFGQNKMLSNCDAFHATSTKEKDEIRSLGYKQPVAIIPNGIDISSDKKINFKQKNITKFLYLGRIHPIKGIDLLIETWS
;
A
#
# COMPACT_ATOMS: atom_id res chain seq x y z
N MET A 1 8.57 8.12 -11.01
CA MET A 1 7.11 7.86 -11.00
C MET A 1 6.38 9.11 -11.48
N PRO A 2 5.51 9.02 -12.50
CA PRO A 2 4.93 10.16 -13.22
C PRO A 2 3.71 10.79 -12.53
N ASN A 3 3.61 10.75 -11.19
CA ASN A 3 2.45 11.27 -10.46
C ASN A 3 2.71 12.71 -9.97
N ILE A 4 2.97 13.64 -10.89
CA ILE A 4 3.11 15.08 -10.56
C ILE A 4 2.16 15.93 -11.42
N TYR A 5 1.81 15.46 -12.61
CA TYR A 5 0.91 16.12 -13.55
C TYR A 5 -0.49 16.46 -13.02
N PRO A 6 -1.12 15.67 -12.10
CA PRO A 6 -2.46 16.00 -11.60
C PRO A 6 -2.55 17.40 -10.96
N LEU A 7 -1.49 17.86 -10.28
CA LEU A 7 -1.46 19.20 -9.70
C LEU A 7 -1.44 20.32 -10.75
N LEU A 8 -0.86 20.08 -11.91
CA LEU A 8 -0.81 21.07 -12.99
C LEU A 8 -2.20 21.28 -13.57
N ILE A 9 -3.01 20.22 -13.63
CA ILE A 9 -4.39 20.24 -14.15
C ILE A 9 -5.35 20.88 -13.15
N LYS A 10 -5.15 20.67 -11.83
CA LYS A 10 -5.98 21.31 -10.79
C LYS A 10 -5.92 22.83 -10.81
N LYS A 11 -4.83 23.43 -11.30
CA LYS A 11 -4.74 24.90 -11.43
C LYS A 11 -5.69 25.48 -12.49
N SER A 12 -6.12 24.68 -13.46
CA SER A 12 -6.96 25.15 -14.57
C SER A 12 -8.41 24.71 -14.49
N LYS A 13 -8.78 23.82 -13.54
CA LYS A 13 -10.14 23.27 -13.39
C LYS A 13 -10.47 22.97 -11.92
N ASP A 14 -11.74 23.09 -11.54
CA ASP A 14 -12.24 22.71 -10.20
C ASP A 14 -12.33 21.18 -10.05
N ILE A 15 -11.17 20.52 -9.92
CA ILE A 15 -11.04 19.06 -9.82
C ILE A 15 -10.47 18.69 -8.46
N LYS A 16 -11.11 17.72 -7.80
CA LYS A 16 -10.60 17.10 -6.56
C LYS A 16 -9.59 16.00 -6.89
N ILE A 17 -8.46 16.01 -6.19
CA ILE A 17 -7.38 15.03 -6.29
C ILE A 17 -7.41 14.13 -5.05
N ILE A 18 -7.65 12.84 -5.28
CA ILE A 18 -7.54 11.80 -4.26
C ILE A 18 -6.32 10.94 -4.57
N ILE A 19 -5.47 10.70 -3.57
CA ILE A 19 -4.26 9.89 -3.71
C ILE A 19 -4.41 8.58 -2.94
N SER A 20 -4.13 7.46 -3.62
CA SER A 20 -4.05 6.13 -2.99
C SER A 20 -2.59 5.68 -2.92
N PRO A 21 -1.91 5.68 -1.75
CA PRO A 21 -0.49 5.33 -1.67
C PRO A 21 -0.19 3.85 -1.94
N ARG A 22 -1.12 2.95 -1.59
CA ARG A 22 -1.01 1.49 -1.75
C ARG A 22 0.33 0.92 -1.21
N GLY A 23 0.75 1.37 -0.03
CA GLY A 23 1.98 0.94 0.65
C GLY A 23 3.26 1.65 0.19
N ALA A 24 3.19 2.58 -0.77
CA ALA A 24 4.36 3.33 -1.25
C ALA A 24 4.96 4.30 -0.19
N LEU A 25 4.17 4.63 0.84
CA LEU A 25 4.56 5.49 1.95
C LEU A 25 4.99 4.71 3.21
N SER A 26 5.03 3.38 3.15
CA SER A 26 5.53 2.55 4.25
C SER A 26 7.01 2.82 4.52
N LYS A 27 7.44 2.61 5.78
CA LYS A 27 8.84 2.77 6.18
C LYS A 27 9.77 1.88 5.33
N ASP A 28 9.35 0.64 5.09
CA ASP A 28 10.10 -0.33 4.27
C ASP A 28 10.19 0.11 2.82
N ALA A 29 9.09 0.62 2.23
CA ALA A 29 9.15 1.18 0.90
C ALA A 29 10.12 2.36 0.88
N LEU A 30 10.01 3.30 1.82
CA LEU A 30 10.84 4.51 1.87
C LEU A 30 12.34 4.24 2.16
N SER A 31 12.67 3.14 2.84
CA SER A 31 14.05 2.77 3.16
C SER A 31 14.82 2.22 1.95
N ILE A 32 14.11 1.73 0.93
CA ILE A 32 14.68 1.30 -0.35
C ILE A 32 15.10 2.53 -1.17
N SER A 33 16.39 2.65 -1.47
CA SER A 33 17.00 3.77 -2.21
C SER A 33 16.82 5.15 -1.54
N ARG A 34 17.10 5.23 -0.23
CA ARG A 34 16.99 6.45 0.62
C ARG A 34 17.49 7.74 -0.05
N TYR A 35 18.67 7.72 -0.66
CA TYR A 35 19.27 8.92 -1.28
C TYR A 35 18.49 9.41 -2.51
N LYS A 36 18.10 8.52 -3.41
CA LYS A 36 17.26 8.87 -4.57
C LYS A 36 15.90 9.40 -4.10
N LYS A 37 15.30 8.79 -3.07
CA LYS A 37 14.00 9.25 -2.53
C LYS A 37 14.10 10.60 -1.80
N TYR A 38 15.21 10.89 -1.12
CA TYR A 38 15.41 12.21 -0.50
C TYR A 38 15.46 13.33 -1.54
N ILE A 39 16.26 13.14 -2.60
CA ILE A 39 16.37 14.11 -3.71
C ILE A 39 15.01 14.27 -4.41
N PHE A 40 14.31 13.17 -4.71
CA PHE A 40 12.99 13.25 -5.34
C PHE A 40 11.90 13.87 -4.45
N LYS A 41 11.91 13.58 -3.14
CA LYS A 41 10.99 14.16 -2.17
C LYS A 41 11.22 15.67 -1.99
N ARG A 42 12.47 16.13 -2.03
CA ARG A 42 12.86 17.54 -1.84
C ARG A 42 12.78 18.38 -3.12
N PHE A 43 13.17 17.83 -4.27
CA PHE A 43 13.36 18.61 -5.51
C PHE A 43 12.31 18.35 -6.60
N PHE A 44 11.65 17.19 -6.64
CA PHE A 44 10.80 16.80 -7.77
C PHE A 44 9.28 16.89 -7.48
N GLY A 45 8.87 17.69 -6.50
CA GLY A 45 7.44 18.03 -6.32
C GLY A 45 6.52 16.92 -5.82
N GLN A 46 7.03 15.72 -5.51
CA GLN A 46 6.22 14.63 -4.96
C GLN A 46 5.62 15.00 -3.59
N ASN A 47 6.41 15.61 -2.71
CA ASN A 47 5.91 16.17 -1.46
C ASN A 47 4.84 17.23 -1.70
N LYS A 48 5.02 18.07 -2.72
CA LYS A 48 4.06 19.11 -3.08
C LYS A 48 2.74 18.49 -3.52
N MET A 49 2.76 17.42 -4.32
CA MET A 49 1.53 16.68 -4.67
C MET A 49 0.86 16.08 -3.45
N LEU A 50 1.60 15.32 -2.65
CA LEU A 50 1.07 14.68 -1.45
C LEU A 50 0.56 15.68 -0.42
N SER A 51 1.05 16.92 -0.40
CA SER A 51 0.58 17.98 0.51
C SER A 51 -0.58 18.80 -0.04
N ASN A 52 -0.87 18.71 -1.35
CA ASN A 52 -1.92 19.50 -2.02
C ASN A 52 -3.10 18.66 -2.53
N CYS A 53 -3.10 17.34 -2.31
CA CYS A 53 -4.27 16.52 -2.58
C CYS A 53 -5.42 16.85 -1.62
N ASP A 54 -6.65 16.68 -2.08
CA ASP A 54 -7.85 16.96 -1.30
C ASP A 54 -8.14 15.85 -0.28
N ALA A 55 -7.78 14.61 -0.61
CA ALA A 55 -7.87 13.49 0.33
C ALA A 55 -6.90 12.36 -0.02
N PHE A 56 -6.67 11.50 0.97
CA PHE A 56 -6.02 10.21 0.80
C PHE A 56 -7.04 9.08 0.87
N HIS A 57 -6.74 8.02 0.15
CA HIS A 57 -7.40 6.74 0.27
C HIS A 57 -6.38 5.72 0.78
N ALA A 58 -6.61 5.22 1.99
CA ALA A 58 -5.83 4.17 2.63
C ALA A 58 -6.60 2.84 2.55
N THR A 59 -5.89 1.75 2.33
CA THR A 59 -6.44 0.39 2.29
C THR A 59 -6.53 -0.28 3.65
N SER A 60 -5.88 0.31 4.66
CA SER A 60 -5.82 -0.22 6.02
C SER A 60 -5.57 0.90 7.02
N THR A 61 -5.83 0.62 8.30
CA THR A 61 -5.44 1.50 9.41
C THR A 61 -3.93 1.73 9.45
N LYS A 62 -3.13 0.68 9.24
CA LYS A 62 -1.66 0.77 9.14
C LYS A 62 -1.22 1.81 8.11
N GLU A 63 -1.80 1.77 6.91
CA GLU A 63 -1.45 2.72 5.85
C GLU A 63 -1.86 4.16 6.20
N LYS A 64 -3.02 4.36 6.84
CA LYS A 64 -3.41 5.68 7.37
C LYS A 64 -2.36 6.18 8.38
N ASP A 65 -1.91 5.34 9.30
CA ASP A 65 -0.94 5.72 10.32
C ASP A 65 0.43 6.05 9.70
N GLU A 66 0.84 5.31 8.66
CA GLU A 66 2.03 5.61 7.87
C GLU A 66 1.93 7.00 7.19
N ILE A 67 0.79 7.33 6.57
CA ILE A 67 0.53 8.66 6.00
C ILE A 67 0.66 9.75 7.06
N ARG A 68 0.09 9.54 8.26
CA ARG A 68 0.15 10.50 9.37
C ARG A 68 1.55 10.66 9.94
N SER A 69 2.32 9.57 10.02
CA SER A 69 3.71 9.61 10.49
C SER A 69 4.61 10.48 9.61
N LEU A 70 4.24 10.68 8.34
CA LEU A 70 4.94 11.55 7.40
C LEU A 70 4.52 13.03 7.49
N GLY A 71 3.56 13.36 8.36
CA GLY A 71 3.11 14.73 8.63
C GLY A 71 2.00 15.24 7.71
N TYR A 72 1.44 14.40 6.83
CA TYR A 72 0.32 14.80 5.98
C TYR A 72 -0.98 14.94 6.80
N LYS A 73 -1.72 16.03 6.58
CA LYS A 73 -2.88 16.42 7.39
C LYS A 73 -4.22 16.27 6.69
N GLN A 74 -4.22 16.04 5.38
CA GLN A 74 -5.47 15.98 4.59
C GLN A 74 -6.33 14.80 5.01
N PRO A 75 -7.67 14.86 4.80
CA PRO A 75 -8.58 13.76 5.12
C PRO A 75 -8.09 12.42 4.57
N VAL A 76 -8.29 11.34 5.33
CA VAL A 76 -7.95 9.97 4.89
C VAL A 76 -9.20 9.11 5.02
N ALA A 77 -9.69 8.59 3.91
CA ALA A 77 -10.70 7.54 3.89
C ALA A 77 -10.01 6.18 3.95
N ILE A 78 -10.41 5.32 4.90
CA ILE A 78 -9.97 3.92 4.92
C ILE A 78 -11.00 3.10 4.14
N ILE A 79 -10.62 2.59 2.97
CA ILE A 79 -11.45 1.73 2.13
C ILE A 79 -10.59 0.51 1.75
N PRO A 80 -10.86 -0.69 2.32
CA PRO A 80 -10.06 -1.86 2.04
C PRO A 80 -10.24 -2.36 0.60
N ASN A 81 -9.32 -3.21 0.14
CA ASN A 81 -9.49 -3.92 -1.12
C ASN A 81 -10.69 -4.86 -1.04
N GLY A 82 -11.61 -4.75 -1.98
CA GLY A 82 -12.66 -5.74 -2.18
C GLY A 82 -12.11 -7.05 -2.72
N ILE A 83 -12.83 -8.14 -2.48
CA ILE A 83 -12.62 -9.43 -3.11
C ILE A 83 -13.98 -9.97 -3.56
N ASP A 84 -14.05 -10.43 -4.80
CA ASP A 84 -15.25 -11.06 -5.31
C ASP A 84 -15.29 -12.52 -4.82
N ILE A 85 -16.28 -12.82 -3.99
CA ILE A 85 -16.50 -14.17 -3.45
C ILE A 85 -17.59 -14.81 -4.31
N SER A 86 -17.20 -15.79 -5.13
CA SER A 86 -18.16 -16.62 -5.86
C SER A 86 -18.96 -17.49 -4.87
N SER A 87 -20.29 -17.49 -4.99
CA SER A 87 -21.21 -18.28 -4.17
C SER A 87 -21.07 -19.79 -4.37
N ASP A 88 -20.44 -20.23 -5.46
CA ASP A 88 -20.64 -21.58 -5.99
C ASP A 88 -19.51 -22.56 -5.68
N LYS A 89 -18.57 -22.20 -4.81
CA LYS A 89 -17.44 -23.07 -4.46
C LYS A 89 -17.60 -23.70 -3.08
N LYS A 90 -18.42 -24.76 -2.99
CA LYS A 90 -18.22 -25.78 -1.95
C LYS A 90 -16.99 -26.61 -2.31
N ILE A 91 -15.81 -26.12 -1.92
CA ILE A 91 -14.58 -26.90 -2.01
C ILE A 91 -14.69 -28.04 -0.99
N ASN A 92 -14.86 -29.26 -1.47
CA ASN A 92 -14.85 -30.44 -0.61
C ASN A 92 -13.40 -30.79 -0.26
N PHE A 93 -12.91 -30.26 0.87
CA PHE A 93 -11.65 -30.69 1.45
C PHE A 93 -11.84 -32.11 1.98
N LYS A 94 -11.69 -33.13 1.13
CA LYS A 94 -11.62 -34.52 1.61
C LYS A 94 -10.59 -34.58 2.74
N GLN A 95 -11.02 -34.95 3.94
CA GLN A 95 -10.14 -35.22 5.07
C GLN A 95 -9.18 -36.33 4.65
N LYS A 96 -7.95 -35.95 4.29
CA LYS A 96 -6.80 -36.84 4.35
C LYS A 96 -6.17 -36.59 5.72
N ASN A 97 -5.73 -37.62 6.42
CA ASN A 97 -5.00 -37.54 7.70
C ASN A 97 -3.60 -36.93 7.53
N ILE A 98 -3.49 -35.84 6.76
CA ILE A 98 -2.24 -35.18 6.38
C ILE A 98 -2.44 -33.69 6.64
N THR A 99 -1.63 -33.14 7.53
CA THR A 99 -1.55 -31.69 7.75
C THR A 99 -1.02 -31.01 6.49
N LYS A 100 -1.72 -29.98 6.01
CA LYS A 100 -1.32 -29.21 4.82
C LYS A 100 -1.20 -27.74 5.18
N PHE A 101 -0.06 -27.15 4.85
CA PHE A 101 0.17 -25.71 4.91
C PHE A 101 0.18 -25.14 3.49
N LEU A 102 -0.51 -24.01 3.29
CA LEU A 102 -0.50 -23.27 2.03
C LEU A 102 0.10 -21.89 2.28
N TYR A 103 1.18 -21.59 1.55
CA TYR A 103 1.72 -20.24 1.45
C TYR A 103 1.48 -19.73 0.04
N LEU A 104 0.88 -18.53 -0.07
CA LEU A 104 0.67 -17.85 -1.34
C LEU A 104 1.19 -16.42 -1.24
N GLY A 105 2.40 -16.20 -1.74
CA GLY A 105 3.06 -14.91 -1.73
C GLY A 105 4.38 -14.95 -2.49
N ARG A 106 4.93 -13.76 -2.80
CA ARG A 106 6.30 -13.68 -3.33
C ARG A 106 7.30 -14.08 -2.24
N ILE A 107 8.43 -14.65 -2.63
CA ILE A 107 9.53 -14.91 -1.70
C ILE A 107 10.13 -13.55 -1.30
N HIS A 108 9.89 -13.13 -0.06
CA HIS A 108 10.39 -11.87 0.49
C HIS A 108 10.45 -11.95 2.02
N PRO A 109 11.49 -11.42 2.70
CA PRO A 109 11.63 -11.52 4.16
C PRO A 109 10.40 -11.06 4.94
N ILE A 110 9.77 -9.94 4.54
CA ILE A 110 8.52 -9.44 5.14
C ILE A 110 7.34 -10.43 5.11
N LYS A 111 7.42 -11.49 4.30
CA LYS A 111 6.38 -12.51 4.17
C LYS A 111 6.63 -13.75 5.03
N GLY A 112 7.81 -13.87 5.66
CA GLY A 112 8.08 -14.85 6.72
C GLY A 112 7.96 -16.31 6.31
N ILE A 113 8.30 -16.67 5.06
CA ILE A 113 8.24 -18.07 4.61
C ILE A 113 9.26 -18.96 5.33
N ASP A 114 10.40 -18.39 5.69
CA ASP A 114 11.43 -18.96 6.55
C ASP A 114 10.86 -19.39 7.91
N LEU A 115 10.09 -18.51 8.57
CA LEU A 115 9.44 -18.83 9.85
C LEU A 115 8.48 -20.02 9.71
N LEU A 116 7.70 -20.07 8.62
CA LEU A 116 6.79 -21.19 8.37
C LEU A 116 7.56 -22.52 8.25
N ILE A 117 8.70 -22.50 7.56
CA ILE A 117 9.54 -23.70 7.38
C ILE A 117 10.18 -24.11 8.71
N GLU A 118 10.72 -23.17 9.49
CA GLU A 118 11.36 -23.43 10.79
C GLU A 118 10.37 -24.00 11.81
N THR A 119 9.15 -23.46 11.88
CA THR A 119 8.13 -24.01 12.80
C THR A 119 7.63 -25.41 12.43
N TRP A 120 7.96 -25.90 11.24
CA TRP A 120 7.51 -27.20 10.73
C TRP A 120 8.56 -28.31 10.88
N SER A 121 9.85 -27.97 10.85
CA SER A 121 10.95 -28.93 11.08
C SER A 121 11.05 -29.34 12.54
#